data_AF-A0A660SV46-F1
#
_entry.id   AF-A0A660SV46-F1
#
_cell.length_a   1.000
_cell.length_b   1.000
_cell.length_c   1.000
_cell.angle_alpha   90.00
_cell.angle_beta   90.00
_cell.angle_gamma   90.00
#
_symmetry.space_group_name_H-M   'P 1'
#
loop_
_entity.id
_entity.type
_entity.pdbx_description
1 polymer ?
#
loop_
_entity_poly.entity_id
_entity_poly.type
_entity_poly.pdbx_seq_one_letter_code
_entity_poly.pdbx_strand_id
1 'polypeptide(L)'
;MKIILSILLFTGLFFYSCVSEKPAPPAQAEPVVQEPASPVVQEEPEPEPESEPEPSAEDEKYQVSEELYQQTFDEIEALIKELNQVISKKQYDRWLKYLSTGYIRKYNSQEVLDLINEYPQLKDNGIVLKNLRDYFDWVVVPSRSRAVLGEIVFVGETKVIAYSSFEGKRAKLYQLEKNEDNWSITVWE
;
A
#
# COMPACT_ATOMS: atom_id res chain seq x y z
N MET A 1 -14.92 -19.96 -44.89
CA MET A 1 -16.40 -19.98 -44.83
C MET A 1 -16.80 -18.68 -44.12
N LYS A 2 -16.83 -17.52 -44.80
CA LYS A 2 -17.93 -16.85 -45.53
C LYS A 2 -19.25 -16.66 -44.74
N ILE A 3 -19.46 -15.39 -44.31
CA ILE A 3 -20.68 -14.53 -44.34
C ILE A 3 -21.80 -14.96 -43.35
N ILE A 4 -22.39 -14.11 -42.48
CA ILE A 4 -23.45 -13.09 -42.69
C ILE A 4 -23.66 -12.41 -41.30
N LEU A 5 -23.39 -11.12 -41.08
CA LEU A 5 -24.19 -9.93 -41.41
C LEU A 5 -25.60 -9.91 -40.76
N SER A 6 -25.71 -9.33 -39.56
CA SER A 6 -26.98 -8.76 -39.08
C SER A 6 -26.75 -7.37 -38.53
N ILE A 7 -27.04 -6.40 -39.40
CA ILE A 7 -27.21 -4.99 -39.12
C ILE A 7 -28.59 -4.83 -38.48
N LEU A 8 -28.67 -4.21 -37.31
CA LEU A 8 -29.91 -3.59 -36.84
C LEU A 8 -29.57 -2.17 -36.35
N LEU A 9 -29.91 -1.24 -37.24
CA LEU A 9 -30.00 0.20 -37.04
C LEU A 9 -30.97 0.48 -35.87
N PHE A 10 -30.51 1.21 -34.86
CA PHE A 10 -31.40 2.08 -34.09
C PHE A 10 -30.72 3.42 -33.89
N THR A 11 -30.98 4.30 -34.85
CA THR A 11 -30.80 5.74 -34.78
C THR A 11 -31.63 6.32 -33.63
N GLY A 12 -30.98 7.07 -32.74
CA GLY A 12 -31.62 7.82 -31.67
C GLY A 12 -30.70 8.91 -31.15
N LEU A 13 -30.49 9.95 -31.96
CA LEU A 13 -29.97 11.25 -31.52
C LEU A 13 -30.94 11.85 -30.50
N PHE A 14 -30.50 12.10 -29.27
CA PHE A 14 -30.99 13.23 -28.47
C PHE A 14 -29.87 13.79 -27.61
N PHE A 15 -29.40 14.96 -28.04
CA PHE A 15 -28.53 15.87 -27.30
C PHE A 15 -29.23 16.36 -26.04
N TYR A 16 -28.59 16.25 -24.88
CA TYR A 16 -28.80 17.18 -23.77
C TYR A 16 -27.47 17.43 -23.06
N SER A 17 -26.69 18.37 -23.61
CA SER A 17 -25.64 19.08 -22.88
C SER A 17 -26.32 20.16 -22.02
N CYS A 18 -26.38 19.97 -20.71
CA CYS A 18 -26.57 21.08 -19.78
C CYS A 18 -25.19 21.58 -19.35
N VAL A 19 -24.64 22.49 -20.16
CA VAL A 19 -23.70 23.51 -19.65
C VAL A 19 -24.55 24.51 -18.87
N SER A 20 -24.28 24.65 -17.58
CA SER A 20 -24.81 25.74 -16.76
C SER A 20 -23.65 26.33 -15.98
N GLU A 21 -23.06 27.35 -16.61
CA GLU A 21 -22.02 28.21 -16.07
C GLU A 21 -22.70 29.32 -15.27
N LYS A 22 -22.45 29.39 -13.96
CA LYS A 22 -22.99 30.45 -13.10
C LYS A 22 -21.92 31.54 -12.93
N PRO A 23 -22.23 32.82 -13.27
CA PRO A 23 -21.29 33.92 -13.16
C PRO A 23 -21.08 34.37 -11.71
N ALA A 24 -19.84 34.74 -11.40
CA ALA A 24 -19.46 35.73 -10.38
C ALA A 24 -19.45 37.13 -11.04
N PRO A 25 -19.12 38.27 -10.38
CA PRO A 25 -19.19 38.74 -8.98
C PRO A 25 -19.92 40.13 -8.93
N PRO A 26 -19.83 40.99 -7.88
CA PRO A 26 -18.65 41.85 -7.77
C PRO A 26 -18.16 42.11 -6.33
N ALA A 27 -16.84 42.24 -6.25
CA ALA A 27 -16.13 42.93 -5.18
C ALA A 27 -16.61 44.38 -5.05
N GLN A 28 -16.71 44.87 -3.82
CA GLN A 28 -16.87 46.28 -3.51
C GLN A 28 -15.61 46.75 -2.78
N ALA A 29 -14.92 47.71 -3.39
CA ALA A 29 -13.74 48.37 -2.87
C ALA A 29 -14.12 49.67 -2.12
N GLU A 30 -13.55 49.81 -0.93
CA GLU A 30 -13.05 51.01 -0.20
C GLU A 30 -13.98 52.22 0.11
N PRO A 31 -13.74 52.88 1.27
CA PRO A 31 -12.79 54.00 1.28
C PRO A 31 -11.86 54.08 2.52
N VAL A 32 -10.55 54.04 2.26
CA VAL A 32 -9.49 55.04 2.55
C VAL A 32 -9.64 56.00 3.76
N VAL A 33 -8.69 55.82 4.70
CA VAL A 33 -7.88 56.81 5.47
C VAL A 33 -8.43 57.44 6.77
N GLN A 34 -7.68 57.18 7.86
CA GLN A 34 -7.08 58.20 8.73
C GLN A 34 -6.02 57.59 9.68
N GLU A 35 -4.74 57.89 9.43
CA GLU A 35 -3.66 58.05 10.45
C GLU A 35 -3.73 59.52 10.94
N PRO A 36 -3.07 59.97 12.04
CA PRO A 36 -2.14 59.29 12.94
C PRO A 36 -2.33 59.60 14.45
N ALA A 37 -1.64 58.84 15.31
CA ALA A 37 -0.88 59.32 16.49
C ALA A 37 -0.59 58.15 17.44
N SER A 38 0.69 57.76 17.52
CA SER A 38 1.22 56.92 18.60
C SER A 38 1.10 57.63 19.96
N PRO A 39 0.87 56.88 21.05
CA PRO A 39 1.95 56.79 22.04
C PRO A 39 2.05 55.44 22.79
N VAL A 40 3.30 55.09 23.09
CA VAL A 40 3.78 54.49 24.36
C VAL A 40 3.48 53.00 24.60
N VAL A 41 4.52 52.22 24.28
CA VAL A 41 5.15 51.15 25.09
C VAL A 41 4.31 50.58 26.25
N GLN A 42 3.83 49.37 26.05
CA GLN A 42 3.71 48.36 27.11
C GLN A 42 4.60 47.19 26.69
N GLU A 43 5.61 46.88 27.50
CA GLU A 43 6.31 45.59 27.46
C GLU A 43 5.29 44.50 27.79
N GLU A 44 4.85 43.80 26.75
CA GLU A 44 4.18 42.51 26.88
C GLU A 44 5.25 41.47 27.24
N PRO A 45 5.03 40.64 28.27
CA PRO A 45 6.02 39.67 28.70
C PRO A 45 6.31 38.67 27.57
N GLU A 46 7.60 38.41 27.41
CA GLU A 46 8.20 37.39 26.56
C GLU A 46 7.37 36.08 26.59
N PRO A 47 6.96 35.52 25.44
CA PRO A 47 6.30 34.23 25.44
C PRO A 47 7.30 33.19 25.95
N GLU A 48 6.91 32.49 27.03
CA GLU A 48 7.60 31.28 27.47
C GLU A 48 7.85 30.37 26.26
N PRO A 49 9.03 29.74 26.14
CA PRO A 49 9.25 28.78 25.07
C PRO A 49 8.20 27.68 25.21
N GLU A 50 7.35 27.59 24.19
CA GLU A 50 6.37 26.53 24.03
C GLU A 50 7.15 25.21 24.17
N SER A 51 6.89 24.50 25.27
CA SER A 51 7.54 23.22 25.54
C SER A 51 7.30 22.31 24.35
N GLU A 52 8.38 21.89 23.69
CA GLU A 52 8.34 20.85 22.67
C GLU A 52 7.52 19.68 23.23
N PRO A 53 6.56 19.16 22.46
CA PRO A 53 5.74 18.05 22.94
C PRO A 53 6.67 16.89 23.29
N GLU A 54 6.67 16.47 24.56
CA GLU A 54 7.38 15.26 24.96
C GLU A 54 6.87 14.09 24.08
N PRO A 55 7.77 13.31 23.47
CA PRO A 55 7.36 12.21 22.62
C PRO A 55 6.55 11.22 23.46
N SER A 56 5.28 11.06 23.10
CA SER A 56 4.41 10.02 23.62
C SER A 56 5.05 8.66 23.31
N ALA A 57 5.15 7.81 24.35
CA ALA A 57 5.76 6.47 24.30
C ALA A 57 4.87 5.43 23.56
N GLU A 58 4.33 5.78 22.40
CA GLU A 58 3.65 4.87 21.49
C GLU A 58 4.35 4.90 20.13
N ASP A 59 5.10 3.83 19.89
CA ASP A 59 5.86 3.45 18.69
C ASP A 59 7.08 4.33 18.37
N GLU A 60 8.23 3.98 18.97
CA GLU A 60 9.56 4.28 18.42
C GLU A 60 9.69 3.60 17.04
N LYS A 61 9.12 4.21 16.00
CA LYS A 61 9.34 3.78 14.62
C LYS A 61 10.83 3.93 14.36
N TYR A 62 11.45 2.84 13.92
CA TYR A 62 12.85 2.87 13.48
C TYR A 62 12.98 3.90 12.35
N GLN A 63 13.59 5.04 12.64
CA GLN A 63 13.74 6.14 11.67
C GLN A 63 15.02 5.93 10.86
N VAL A 64 14.91 6.15 9.56
CA VAL A 64 16.03 6.08 8.62
C VAL A 64 16.11 7.39 7.85
N SER A 65 17.26 7.65 7.21
CA SER A 65 17.36 8.78 6.28
C SER A 65 16.41 8.59 5.09
N GLU A 66 15.97 9.70 4.50
CA GLU A 66 15.15 9.70 3.28
C GLU A 66 15.84 8.95 2.13
N GLU A 67 17.17 9.12 2.01
CA GLU A 67 17.98 8.42 1.02
C GLU A 67 17.94 6.89 1.22
N LEU A 68 18.16 6.40 2.44
CA LEU A 68 18.10 4.96 2.73
C LEU A 68 16.70 4.41 2.51
N TYR A 69 15.67 5.18 2.88
CA TYR A 69 14.29 4.82 2.61
C TYR A 69 14.04 4.66 1.11
N GLN A 70 14.38 5.67 0.30
CA GLN A 70 14.10 5.66 -1.14
C GLN A 70 14.87 4.53 -1.84
N GLN A 71 16.14 4.35 -1.51
CA GLN A 71 16.92 3.23 -2.04
C GLN A 71 16.27 1.88 -1.71
N THR A 72 15.88 1.69 -0.45
CA THR A 72 15.26 0.43 0.00
C THR A 72 13.89 0.21 -0.63
N PHE A 73 13.11 1.30 -0.80
CA PHE A 73 11.83 1.26 -1.49
C PHE A 73 12.01 0.77 -2.93
N ASP A 74 12.97 1.32 -3.67
CA ASP A 74 13.25 0.93 -5.06
C ASP A 74 13.72 -0.53 -5.16
N GLU A 75 14.60 -0.98 -4.25
CA GLU A 75 15.02 -2.38 -4.14
C GLU A 75 13.82 -3.33 -3.96
N ILE A 76 12.91 -2.99 -3.03
CA ILE A 76 11.75 -3.82 -2.70
C ILE A 76 10.70 -3.76 -3.80
N GLU A 77 10.53 -2.62 -4.46
CA GLU A 77 9.62 -2.48 -5.59
C GLU A 77 10.06 -3.40 -6.75
N ALA A 78 11.37 -3.42 -7.04
CA ALA A 78 11.94 -4.31 -8.05
C ALA A 78 11.76 -5.79 -7.67
N LEU A 79 12.01 -6.16 -6.40
CA LEU A 79 11.75 -7.50 -5.89
C LEU A 79 10.27 -7.90 -6.07
N ILE A 80 9.32 -7.03 -5.70
CA ILE A 80 7.89 -7.31 -5.83
C ILE A 80 7.50 -7.49 -7.30
N LYS A 81 8.05 -6.68 -8.21
CA LYS A 81 7.83 -6.85 -9.66
C LYS A 81 8.32 -8.22 -10.14
N GLU A 82 9.47 -8.70 -9.67
CA GLU A 82 9.96 -10.04 -10.00
C GLU A 82 9.06 -11.13 -9.39
N LEU A 83 8.71 -11.02 -8.11
CA LEU A 83 7.81 -11.94 -7.43
C LEU A 83 6.47 -12.05 -8.16
N ASN A 84 5.88 -10.93 -8.61
CA ASN A 84 4.65 -10.93 -9.40
C ASN A 84 4.80 -11.78 -10.67
N GLN A 85 5.93 -11.69 -11.38
CA GLN A 85 6.17 -12.51 -12.57
C GLN A 85 6.31 -14.00 -12.24
N VAL A 86 7.02 -14.34 -11.17
CA VAL A 86 7.20 -15.72 -10.69
C VAL A 86 5.85 -16.32 -10.26
N ILE A 87 5.09 -15.57 -9.45
CA ILE A 87 3.81 -15.97 -8.87
C ILE A 87 2.73 -16.08 -9.95
N SER A 88 2.59 -15.09 -10.83
CA SER A 88 1.60 -15.12 -11.92
C SER A 88 1.80 -16.30 -12.88
N LYS A 89 3.04 -16.74 -13.07
CA LYS A 89 3.40 -17.93 -13.86
C LYS A 89 3.36 -19.24 -13.05
N LYS A 90 2.91 -19.20 -11.79
CA LYS A 90 2.85 -20.34 -10.87
C LYS A 90 4.19 -21.09 -10.71
N GLN A 91 5.31 -20.36 -10.75
CA GLN A 91 6.66 -20.93 -10.68
C GLN A 91 7.06 -21.21 -9.21
N TYR A 92 6.44 -22.21 -8.59
CA TYR A 92 6.63 -22.56 -7.18
C TYR A 92 8.10 -22.70 -6.78
N ASP A 93 8.90 -23.48 -7.51
CA ASP A 93 10.31 -23.72 -7.16
C ASP A 93 11.17 -22.46 -7.22
N ARG A 94 10.79 -21.49 -8.06
CA ARG A 94 11.44 -20.17 -8.08
C ARG A 94 10.98 -19.32 -6.91
N TRP A 95 9.69 -19.35 -6.58
CA TRP A 95 9.14 -18.62 -5.44
C TRP A 95 9.79 -19.03 -4.12
N LEU A 96 10.05 -20.33 -3.92
CA LEU A 96 10.74 -20.85 -2.73
C LEU A 96 12.09 -20.17 -2.46
N LYS A 97 12.80 -19.70 -3.50
CA LYS A 97 14.11 -19.05 -3.36
C LYS A 97 14.05 -17.68 -2.68
N TYR A 98 12.86 -17.08 -2.58
CA TYR A 98 12.63 -15.80 -1.92
C TYR A 98 12.10 -15.96 -0.50
N LEU A 99 11.98 -17.18 0.01
CA LEU A 99 11.36 -17.44 1.32
C LEU A 99 12.43 -17.78 2.35
N SER A 100 12.24 -17.27 3.57
CA SER A 100 13.01 -17.74 4.71
C SER A 100 12.57 -19.16 5.10
N THR A 101 13.48 -19.91 5.72
CA THR A 101 13.17 -21.23 6.30
C THR A 101 12.02 -21.16 7.31
N GLY A 102 11.94 -20.07 8.08
CA GLY A 102 10.86 -19.83 9.04
C GLY A 102 9.50 -19.68 8.35
N TYR A 103 9.44 -18.94 7.24
CA TYR A 103 8.24 -18.80 6.44
C TYR A 103 7.77 -20.16 5.89
N ILE A 104 8.68 -20.92 5.29
CA ILE A 104 8.40 -22.26 4.74
C ILE A 104 7.86 -23.17 5.85
N ARG A 105 8.53 -23.22 7.00
CA ARG A 105 8.12 -24.06 8.14
C ARG A 105 6.71 -23.70 8.63
N LYS A 106 6.42 -22.41 8.78
CA LYS A 106 5.11 -21.93 9.28
C LYS A 106 3.98 -22.28 8.31
N TYR A 107 4.11 -21.91 7.04
CA TYR A 107 3.05 -22.11 6.05
C TYR A 107 3.00 -23.52 5.43
N ASN A 108 3.89 -24.41 5.86
CA ASN A 108 3.80 -25.85 5.58
C ASN A 108 3.34 -26.67 6.80
N SER A 109 3.04 -26.04 7.94
CA SER A 109 2.54 -26.76 9.12
C SER A 109 1.04 -27.05 8.99
N GLN A 110 0.63 -28.23 9.43
CA GLN A 110 -0.78 -28.62 9.34
C GLN A 110 -1.68 -27.69 10.15
N GLU A 111 -1.23 -27.27 11.34
CA GLU A 111 -1.94 -26.32 12.20
C GLU A 111 -2.27 -25.01 11.47
N VAL A 112 -1.29 -24.39 10.80
CA VAL A 112 -1.51 -23.14 10.07
C VAL A 112 -2.38 -23.36 8.84
N LEU A 113 -2.18 -24.47 8.13
CA LEU A 113 -2.98 -24.79 6.95
C LEU A 113 -4.45 -25.06 7.31
N ASP A 114 -4.72 -25.73 8.43
CA ASP A 114 -6.07 -25.97 8.93
C ASP A 114 -6.78 -24.66 9.29
N LEU A 115 -6.08 -23.72 9.94
CA LEU A 115 -6.62 -22.38 10.21
C LEU A 115 -6.96 -21.62 8.93
N ILE A 116 -6.11 -21.72 7.89
CA ILE A 116 -6.35 -21.06 6.60
C ILE A 116 -7.49 -21.76 5.84
N ASN A 117 -7.62 -23.08 5.93
CA ASN A 117 -8.71 -23.85 5.34
C ASN A 117 -10.09 -23.40 5.85
N GLU A 118 -10.16 -22.77 7.03
CA GLU A 118 -11.42 -22.21 7.54
C GLU A 118 -11.86 -20.91 6.85
N TYR A 119 -11.02 -20.31 6.00
CA TYR A 119 -11.38 -19.08 5.30
C TYR A 119 -12.52 -19.32 4.29
N PRO A 120 -13.58 -18.47 4.27
CA PRO A 120 -14.73 -18.66 3.40
C PRO A 120 -14.36 -18.84 1.92
N GLN A 121 -13.35 -18.09 1.45
CA GLN A 121 -12.92 -18.16 0.05
C GLN A 121 -12.40 -19.56 -0.34
N LEU A 122 -11.87 -20.35 0.60
CA LEU A 122 -11.43 -21.72 0.35
C LEU A 122 -12.57 -22.72 0.59
N LYS A 123 -13.29 -22.60 1.71
CA LYS A 123 -14.40 -23.51 2.06
C LYS A 123 -15.50 -23.52 1.01
N ASP A 124 -15.95 -22.34 0.58
CA ASP A 124 -17.07 -22.19 -0.36
C ASP A 124 -16.72 -22.75 -1.76
N ASN A 125 -15.42 -22.85 -2.08
CA ASN A 125 -14.91 -23.42 -3.32
C ASN A 125 -14.43 -24.87 -3.17
N GLY A 126 -14.60 -25.49 -1.99
CA GLY A 126 -14.17 -26.87 -1.72
C GLY A 126 -12.66 -27.08 -1.83
N ILE A 127 -11.86 -26.02 -1.63
CA ILE A 127 -10.39 -26.08 -1.68
C ILE A 127 -9.87 -26.47 -0.30
N VAL A 128 -8.95 -27.44 -0.26
CA VAL A 128 -8.28 -27.88 0.97
C VAL A 128 -6.77 -27.86 0.75
N LEU A 129 -6.08 -27.04 1.54
CA LEU A 129 -4.62 -26.93 1.55
C LEU A 129 -4.03 -28.05 2.38
N LYS A 130 -3.08 -28.80 1.81
CA LYS A 130 -2.39 -29.92 2.48
C LYS A 130 -0.89 -29.69 2.64
N ASN A 131 -0.35 -28.69 1.97
CA ASN A 131 1.07 -28.37 1.97
C ASN A 131 1.29 -26.94 1.46
N LEU A 132 2.55 -26.50 1.48
CA LEU A 132 2.96 -25.18 1.02
C LEU A 132 2.69 -24.95 -0.47
N ARG A 133 2.70 -25.99 -1.31
CA ARG A 133 2.38 -25.86 -2.74
C ARG A 133 0.90 -25.55 -2.95
N ASP A 134 0.00 -26.18 -2.21
CA ASP A 134 -1.42 -25.84 -2.24
C ASP A 134 -1.64 -24.41 -1.74
N TYR A 135 -1.00 -24.02 -0.64
CA TYR A 135 -1.03 -22.64 -0.13
C TYR A 135 -0.56 -21.64 -1.20
N PHE A 136 0.53 -21.96 -1.89
CA PHE A 136 1.02 -21.14 -2.99
C PHE A 136 -0.02 -20.99 -4.11
N ASP A 137 -0.54 -22.12 -4.62
CA ASP A 137 -1.44 -22.12 -5.78
C ASP A 137 -2.80 -21.46 -5.49
N TRP A 138 -3.32 -21.63 -4.27
CA TRP A 138 -4.69 -21.21 -3.92
C TRP A 138 -4.78 -19.96 -3.07
N VAL A 139 -3.69 -19.53 -2.43
CA VAL A 139 -3.68 -18.30 -1.60
C VAL A 139 -2.72 -17.27 -2.19
N VAL A 140 -1.46 -17.66 -2.41
CA VAL A 140 -0.42 -16.70 -2.84
C VAL A 140 -0.68 -16.22 -4.27
N VAL A 141 -0.92 -17.13 -5.22
CA VAL A 141 -1.16 -16.77 -6.62
C VAL A 141 -2.32 -15.79 -6.80
N PRO A 142 -3.54 -16.07 -6.28
CA PRO A 142 -4.66 -15.13 -6.44
C PRO A 142 -4.46 -13.82 -5.68
N SER A 143 -3.81 -13.84 -4.51
CA SER A 143 -3.65 -12.64 -3.68
C SER A 143 -2.49 -11.73 -4.11
N ARG A 144 -1.41 -12.30 -4.65
CA ARG A 144 -0.12 -11.60 -4.79
C ARG A 144 0.37 -11.41 -6.23
N SER A 145 -0.22 -12.09 -7.22
CA SER A 145 0.27 -12.03 -8.61
C SER A 145 0.26 -10.64 -9.27
N ARG A 146 -0.46 -9.67 -8.69
CA ARG A 146 -0.59 -8.28 -9.16
C ARG A 146 -0.37 -7.26 -8.05
N ALA A 147 0.35 -7.64 -6.99
CA ALA A 147 0.59 -6.74 -5.87
C ALA A 147 1.40 -5.51 -6.33
N VAL A 148 1.13 -4.34 -5.75
CA VAL A 148 1.88 -3.12 -6.01
C VAL A 148 2.37 -2.59 -4.68
N LEU A 149 3.65 -2.22 -4.61
CA LEU A 149 4.20 -1.61 -3.41
C LEU A 149 3.59 -0.21 -3.24
N GLY A 150 3.04 0.06 -2.06
CA GLY A 150 2.58 1.39 -1.67
C GLY A 150 3.57 2.10 -0.76
N GLU A 151 4.04 1.40 0.26
CA GLU A 151 4.94 1.95 1.28
C GLU A 151 5.77 0.83 1.92
N ILE A 152 6.87 1.21 2.57
CA ILE A 152 7.64 0.34 3.44
C ILE A 152 7.73 0.97 4.84
N VAL A 153 7.82 0.14 5.86
CA VAL A 153 8.10 0.56 7.23
C VAL A 153 9.28 -0.22 7.74
N PHE A 154 10.34 0.48 8.14
CA PHE A 154 11.46 -0.15 8.85
C PHE A 154 11.02 -0.54 10.25
N VAL A 155 11.33 -1.77 10.62
CA VAL A 155 11.13 -2.32 11.98
C VAL A 155 12.46 -2.80 12.58
N GLY A 156 13.57 -2.44 11.93
CA GLY A 156 14.95 -2.72 12.32
C GLY A 156 15.90 -2.46 11.15
N GLU A 157 17.20 -2.53 11.41
CA GLU A 157 18.27 -2.28 10.42
C GLU A 157 18.12 -3.09 9.12
N THR A 158 17.73 -4.36 9.27
CA THR A 158 17.59 -5.30 8.14
C THR A 158 16.15 -5.74 7.91
N LYS A 159 15.17 -5.13 8.59
CA LYS A 159 13.78 -5.62 8.61
C LYS A 159 12.80 -4.55 8.20
N VAL A 160 11.94 -4.88 7.25
CA VAL A 160 10.91 -3.97 6.74
C VAL A 160 9.58 -4.69 6.53
N ILE A 161 8.50 -3.95 6.71
CA ILE A 161 7.16 -4.38 6.33
C ILE A 161 6.77 -3.61 5.08
N ALA A 162 6.53 -4.33 3.99
CA ALA A 162 5.95 -3.77 2.78
C ALA A 162 4.42 -3.78 2.88
N TYR A 163 3.78 -2.68 2.51
CA TYR A 163 2.32 -2.57 2.40
C TYR A 163 1.91 -2.24 0.97
N SER A 164 0.74 -2.75 0.60
CA SER A 164 0.02 -2.38 -0.61
C SER A 164 -1.19 -1.53 -0.22
N SER A 165 -1.69 -0.73 -1.16
CA SER A 165 -3.04 -0.19 -1.09
C SER A 165 -3.99 -1.11 -1.86
N PHE A 166 -5.10 -1.52 -1.24
CA PHE A 166 -6.17 -2.27 -1.88
C PHE A 166 -7.50 -1.62 -1.50
N GLU A 167 -8.26 -1.17 -2.51
CA GLU A 167 -9.52 -0.42 -2.31
C GLU A 167 -9.35 0.79 -1.37
N GLY A 168 -8.21 1.49 -1.48
CA GLY A 168 -7.88 2.64 -0.62
C GLY A 168 -7.50 2.27 0.81
N LYS A 169 -7.46 0.98 1.16
CA LYS A 169 -7.03 0.49 2.48
C LYS A 169 -5.62 -0.04 2.42
N ARG A 170 -4.83 0.33 3.43
CA ARG A 170 -3.51 -0.22 3.67
C ARG A 170 -3.63 -1.70 4.04
N ALA A 171 -2.90 -2.56 3.32
CA ALA A 171 -2.85 -4.00 3.57
C ALA A 171 -1.41 -4.48 3.61
N LYS A 172 -1.06 -5.27 4.64
CA LYS A 172 0.29 -5.85 4.75
C LYS A 172 0.55 -6.78 3.57
N LEU A 173 1.62 -6.49 2.84
CA LEU A 173 2.04 -7.25 1.67
C LEU A 173 3.06 -8.31 2.07
N TYR A 174 4.23 -7.91 2.57
CA TYR A 174 5.28 -8.82 3.01
C TYR A 174 5.96 -8.30 4.28
N GLN A 175 6.42 -9.23 5.12
CA GLN A 175 7.53 -8.99 6.04
C GLN A 175 8.80 -9.42 5.31
N LEU A 176 9.79 -8.54 5.24
CA LEU A 176 11.01 -8.75 4.49
C LEU A 176 12.22 -8.54 5.41
N GLU A 177 13.20 -9.41 5.24
CA GLU A 177 14.48 -9.33 5.97
C GLU A 177 15.64 -9.40 4.97
N LYS A 178 16.58 -8.46 5.11
CA LYS A 178 17.78 -8.35 4.28
C LYS A 178 18.86 -9.24 4.88
N ASN A 179 19.36 -10.15 4.05
CA ASN A 179 20.57 -10.92 4.32
C ASN A 179 21.71 -10.35 3.46
N GLU A 180 22.91 -10.94 3.54
CA GLU A 180 24.12 -10.43 2.86
C GLU A 180 23.91 -10.09 1.38
N ASP A 181 23.14 -10.92 0.66
CA ASP A 181 22.95 -10.76 -0.79
C ASP A 181 21.57 -10.22 -1.17
N ASN A 182 20.51 -10.58 -0.44
CA ASN A 182 19.13 -10.45 -0.94
C ASN A 182 18.11 -10.19 0.18
N TRP A 183 16.95 -9.64 -0.21
CA TRP A 183 15.73 -9.59 0.61
C TRP A 183 14.94 -10.91 0.52
N SER A 184 14.47 -11.42 1.65
CA SER A 184 13.63 -12.62 1.72
C SER A 184 12.31 -12.36 2.43
N ILE A 185 11.23 -12.99 1.96
CA ILE A 185 9.93 -13.03 2.63
C ILE A 185 10.06 -13.88 3.89
N THR A 186 9.70 -13.31 5.02
CA THR A 186 9.86 -13.94 6.33
C THR A 186 8.60 -13.81 7.17
N VAL A 187 8.65 -14.40 8.36
CA VAL A 187 7.67 -14.23 9.43
C VAL A 187 8.43 -14.04 10.72
N TRP A 188 8.10 -12.98 11.46
CA TRP A 188 8.52 -12.81 12.84
C TRP A 188 7.36 -13.25 13.75
N GLU A 189 7.69 -14.00 14.80
CA GLU A 189 6.72 -14.43 15.81
C GLU A 189 6.34 -13.29 16.75
#